data_AF-A0A644XXP4-F1
#
_entry.id   AF-A0A644XXP4-F1
#
_cell.length_a   1.000
_cell.length_b   1.000
_cell.length_c   1.000
_cell.angle_alpha   90.00
_cell.angle_beta   90.00
_cell.angle_gamma   90.00
#
_symmetry.space_group_name_H-M   'P 1'
#
loop_
_entity.id
_entity.type
_entity.pdbx_description
1 polymer ?
#
loop_
_entity_poly.entity_id
_entity_poly.type
_entity_poly.pdbx_seq_one_letter_code
_entity_poly.pdbx_strand_id
1 'polypeptide(L)'
;MKVKEGMKKVYRSRISVLLVGFILGVLIPAVIPMVKHSITPGLVTIGGVFVFIMFLLSGIRYIISDNKIYIKVWMFSCGSIEISYISSVQRSYNPLSSPAASLKRLRIYLIGGSVFSYILISPVREQEFIQELKSLNPNIVINVPDKKGLWRIQDWDI
;
A
#
# COMPACT_ATOMS: atom_id res chain seq x y z
N MET A 1 -15.89 28.86 7.10
CA MET A 1 -15.13 28.22 8.20
C MET A 1 -13.75 27.85 7.64
N LYS A 2 -12.72 28.64 7.93
CA LYS A 2 -11.35 28.42 7.41
C LYS A 2 -10.74 27.21 8.12
N VAL A 3 -10.62 26.09 7.41
CA VAL A 3 -9.85 24.94 7.89
C VAL A 3 -8.37 25.36 7.88
N LYS A 4 -7.71 25.29 9.04
CA LYS A 4 -6.27 25.50 9.17
C LYS A 4 -5.56 24.67 8.09
N GLU A 5 -4.72 25.32 7.30
CA GLU A 5 -3.81 24.62 6.39
C GLU A 5 -2.71 23.93 7.21
N GLY A 6 -3.06 22.81 7.84
CA GLY A 6 -2.07 21.80 8.20
C GLY A 6 -1.54 21.20 6.90
N MET A 7 -0.22 21.11 6.75
CA MET A 7 0.42 20.55 5.54
C MET A 7 -0.17 19.18 5.20
N LYS A 8 -1.03 19.14 4.18
CA LYS A 8 -1.71 17.92 3.73
C LYS A 8 -0.86 17.23 2.68
N LYS A 9 -0.11 16.20 3.06
CA LYS A 9 0.69 15.41 2.11
C LYS A 9 0.00 14.09 1.75
N VAL A 10 -0.04 13.81 0.45
CA VAL A 10 -0.71 12.63 -0.10
C VAL A 10 0.33 11.67 -0.69
N TYR A 11 0.29 10.43 -0.23
CA TYR A 11 1.13 9.33 -0.67
C TYR A 11 0.25 8.26 -1.31
N ARG A 12 0.55 7.86 -2.54
CA ARG A 12 -0.14 6.75 -3.21
C ARG A 12 0.41 5.41 -2.74
N SER A 13 -0.39 4.34 -2.83
CA SER A 13 0.08 2.98 -2.61
C SER A 13 0.92 2.49 -3.80
N ARG A 14 1.97 1.72 -3.52
CA ARG A 14 2.75 1.02 -4.57
C ARG A 14 1.91 -0.11 -5.14
N ILE A 15 1.91 -0.20 -6.47
CA ILE A 15 1.45 -1.39 -7.19
C ILE A 15 2.70 -2.24 -7.44
N SER A 16 2.76 -3.43 -6.86
CA SER A 16 3.86 -4.38 -7.07
C SER A 16 3.70 -5.06 -8.40
N VAL A 17 4.76 -5.07 -9.20
CA VAL A 17 4.80 -5.82 -10.46
C VAL A 17 4.56 -7.31 -10.19
N LEU A 18 5.01 -7.85 -9.05
CA LEU A 18 4.73 -9.24 -8.64
C LEU A 18 3.25 -9.55 -8.59
N LEU A 19 2.48 -8.67 -7.97
CA LEU A 19 1.06 -8.86 -7.80
C LEU A 19 0.37 -8.91 -9.17
N VAL A 20 0.78 -8.02 -10.07
CA VAL A 20 0.31 -8.01 -11.46
C VAL A 20 0.74 -9.30 -12.19
N GLY A 21 1.99 -9.72 -12.05
CA GLY A 21 2.52 -10.94 -12.64
C GLY A 21 1.84 -12.21 -12.13
N PHE A 22 1.53 -12.28 -10.84
CA PHE A 22 0.79 -13.38 -10.23
C PHE A 22 -0.66 -13.44 -10.74
N ILE A 23 -1.35 -12.29 -10.78
CA ILE A 23 -2.70 -12.20 -11.35
C ILE A 23 -2.69 -12.66 -12.82
N LEU A 24 -1.74 -12.16 -13.62
CA LEU A 24 -1.58 -12.58 -15.01
C LEU A 24 -1.26 -14.07 -15.13
N GLY A 25 -0.39 -14.60 -14.27
CA GLY A 25 -0.04 -16.03 -14.23
C GLY A 25 -1.23 -16.94 -13.96
N VAL A 26 -2.24 -16.47 -13.22
CA VAL A 26 -3.51 -17.20 -12.98
C VAL A 26 -4.50 -16.98 -14.13
N LEU A 27 -4.59 -15.76 -14.67
CA LEU A 27 -5.58 -15.41 -15.69
C LEU A 27 -5.21 -15.92 -17.10
N ILE A 28 -3.93 -15.87 -17.49
CA ILE A 28 -3.46 -16.33 -18.81
C ILE A 28 -3.86 -17.79 -19.10
N PRO A 29 -3.60 -18.78 -18.22
CA PRO A 29 -4.00 -20.16 -18.50
C PRO A 29 -5.53 -20.34 -18.57
N ALA A 30 -6.32 -19.51 -17.89
CA ALA A 30 -7.77 -19.52 -18.01
C ALA A 30 -8.27 -18.96 -19.36
N VAL A 31 -7.51 -18.06 -19.99
CA VAL A 31 -7.84 -17.46 -21.29
C VAL A 31 -7.55 -18.43 -22.45
N ILE A 32 -6.50 -19.26 -22.36
CA ILE A 32 -6.09 -20.20 -23.42
C ILE A 32 -7.24 -21.08 -23.96
N PRO A 33 -7.99 -21.83 -23.13
CA PRO A 33 -9.10 -22.65 -23.61
C PRO A 33 -10.26 -21.81 -24.14
N MET A 34 -10.50 -20.61 -23.59
CA MET A 34 -11.59 -19.74 -24.04
C MET A 34 -11.37 -19.21 -25.45
N VAL A 35 -10.12 -18.87 -25.81
CA VAL A 35 -9.75 -18.50 -27.19
C VAL A 35 -9.91 -19.70 -28.12
N LYS A 36 -9.44 -20.87 -27.70
CA LYS A 36 -9.51 -22.11 -28.50
C LYS A 36 -10.96 -22.51 -28.82
N HIS A 37 -11.89 -22.29 -27.89
CA HIS A 37 -13.31 -22.60 -28.06
C HIS A 37 -14.16 -21.39 -28.50
N SER A 38 -13.55 -20.27 -28.86
CA SER A 38 -14.24 -19.03 -29.29
C SER A 38 -15.31 -18.50 -28.30
N ILE A 39 -15.08 -18.67 -27.00
CA ILE A 39 -16.01 -18.25 -25.94
C ILE A 39 -15.81 -16.75 -25.66
N THR A 40 -16.33 -15.91 -26.55
CA THR A 40 -16.26 -14.44 -26.49
C THR A 40 -16.76 -13.83 -25.16
N PRO A 41 -17.91 -14.23 -24.57
CA PRO A 41 -18.38 -13.64 -23.32
C PRO A 41 -17.46 -13.95 -22.12
N GLY A 42 -16.79 -15.10 -22.13
CA GLY A 42 -15.81 -15.47 -21.10
C GLY A 42 -14.58 -14.54 -21.13
N LEU A 43 -14.08 -14.22 -22.32
CA LEU A 43 -12.97 -13.29 -22.51
C LEU A 43 -13.29 -11.88 -21.99
N VAL A 44 -14.47 -11.36 -22.34
CA VAL A 44 -14.93 -10.02 -21.90
C VAL A 44 -15.06 -9.98 -20.38
N THR A 45 -15.59 -11.04 -19.77
CA THR A 45 -15.75 -11.13 -18.32
C THR A 45 -14.39 -11.11 -17.62
N ILE A 46 -13.42 -11.93 -18.06
CA ILE A 46 -12.07 -11.97 -17.49
C ILE A 46 -11.36 -10.62 -17.65
N GLY A 47 -11.42 -10.02 -18.84
CA GLY A 47 -10.84 -8.69 -19.09
C GLY A 47 -11.45 -7.63 -18.18
N GLY A 48 -12.78 -7.64 -18.02
CA GLY A 48 -13.49 -6.73 -17.11
C GLY A 48 -13.06 -6.89 -15.65
N VAL A 49 -12.93 -8.14 -15.17
CA VAL A 49 -12.46 -8.43 -13.81
C VAL A 49 -11.03 -7.91 -13.60
N PHE A 50 -10.13 -8.12 -14.57
CA PHE A 50 -8.75 -7.62 -14.48
C PHE A 50 -8.70 -6.09 -14.38
N VAL A 51 -9.43 -5.39 -15.26
CA VAL A 51 -9.51 -3.92 -15.25
C VAL A 51 -10.09 -3.44 -13.92
N PHE A 52 -11.14 -4.09 -13.41
CA PHE A 52 -11.76 -3.74 -12.14
C PHE A 52 -10.80 -3.92 -10.95
N ILE A 53 -10.04 -5.01 -10.92
CA ILE A 53 -9.02 -5.23 -9.89
C ILE A 53 -7.96 -4.12 -9.95
N MET A 54 -7.43 -3.81 -11.13
CA MET A 54 -6.43 -2.74 -11.29
C MET A 54 -6.97 -1.37 -10.88
N PHE A 55 -8.23 -1.09 -11.20
CA PHE A 55 -8.92 0.13 -10.81
C PHE A 55 -9.03 0.28 -9.29
N LEU A 56 -9.38 -0.81 -8.58
CA LEU A 56 -9.44 -0.82 -7.11
C LEU A 56 -8.06 -0.60 -6.48
N LEU A 57 -7.02 -1.28 -6.99
CA LEU A 57 -5.65 -1.16 -6.48
C LEU A 57 -5.09 0.25 -6.68
N SER A 58 -5.41 0.92 -7.79
CA SER A 58 -4.99 2.30 -8.05
C SER A 58 -5.65 3.33 -7.13
N GLY A 59 -6.69 2.95 -6.39
CA GLY A 59 -7.47 3.84 -5.52
C GLY A 59 -6.84 4.15 -4.17
N ILE A 60 -5.85 3.37 -3.73
CA ILE A 60 -5.36 3.40 -2.35
C ILE A 60 -4.42 4.60 -2.15
N ARG A 61 -4.79 5.50 -1.25
CA ARG A 61 -4.09 6.73 -0.91
C ARG A 61 -3.96 6.89 0.61
N TYR A 62 -2.79 7.29 1.04
CA TYR A 62 -2.45 7.62 2.42
C TYR A 62 -2.30 9.14 2.52
N ILE A 63 -3.03 9.77 3.42
CA ILE A 63 -3.01 11.22 3.60
C ILE A 63 -2.52 11.51 5.02
N ILE A 64 -1.42 12.24 5.16
CA ILE A 64 -0.98 12.76 6.46
C ILE A 64 -1.56 14.17 6.59
N SER A 65 -2.31 14.41 7.67
CA SER A 65 -2.89 15.72 8.04
C SER A 65 -3.02 15.82 9.55
N ASP A 66 -2.64 16.95 10.14
CA ASP A 66 -2.92 17.30 11.54
C ASP A 66 -2.58 16.19 12.55
N ASN A 67 -1.37 15.64 12.43
CA ASN A 67 -0.86 14.56 13.28
C ASN A 67 -1.63 13.23 13.16
N LYS A 68 -2.39 13.04 12.07
CA LYS A 68 -3.15 11.84 11.74
C LYS A 68 -2.82 11.32 10.34
N ILE A 69 -2.84 10.00 10.19
CA ILE A 69 -2.74 9.27 8.94
C ILE A 69 -4.13 8.79 8.57
N TYR A 70 -4.65 9.25 7.44
CA TYR A 70 -5.90 8.80 6.87
C TYR A 70 -5.62 7.82 5.74
N ILE A 71 -6.26 6.65 5.82
CA ILE A 71 -6.22 5.62 4.79
C ILE A 71 -7.50 5.76 3.97
N LYS A 72 -7.36 6.21 2.73
CA LYS A 72 -8.47 6.36 1.79
C LYS A 72 -8.32 5.41 0.61
N VAL A 73 -9.43 4.81 0.21
CA VAL A 73 -9.55 4.03 -1.01
C VAL A 73 -10.56 4.75 -1.90
N TRP A 74 -10.10 5.34 -2.99
CA TRP A 74 -10.92 6.20 -3.84
C TRP A 74 -11.60 7.31 -3.00
N MET A 75 -12.92 7.22 -2.78
CA MET A 75 -13.72 8.17 -2.01
C MET A 75 -13.96 7.69 -0.57
N PHE A 76 -13.74 6.41 -0.29
CA PHE A 76 -14.03 5.80 1.00
C PHE A 76 -12.85 5.98 1.97
N SER A 77 -13.16 6.40 3.19
CA SER A 77 -12.16 6.46 4.27
C SER A 77 -12.21 5.14 5.02
N CYS A 78 -11.18 4.30 4.84
CA CYS A 78 -11.10 3.00 5.50
C CYS A 78 -10.68 3.11 6.97
N GLY A 79 -9.96 4.17 7.33
CA GLY A 79 -9.55 4.40 8.71
C GLY A 79 -8.69 5.64 8.87
N SER A 80 -8.54 6.06 10.12
CA SER A 80 -7.64 7.12 10.54
C SER A 80 -6.86 6.69 11.77
N ILE A 81 -5.58 7.01 11.80
CA ILE A 81 -4.65 6.68 12.88
C ILE A 81 -3.99 7.96 13.35
N GLU A 82 -3.87 8.15 14.65
CA GLU A 82 -3.08 9.25 15.21
C GLU A 82 -1.61 8.86 15.29
N ILE A 83 -0.72 9.79 14.93
CA ILE A 83 0.73 9.57 14.88
C ILE A 83 1.32 9.45 16.31
N SER A 84 0.62 10.00 17.30
CA SER A 84 0.92 9.81 18.73
C SER A 84 0.91 8.34 19.15
N TYR A 85 0.05 7.51 18.56
CA TYR A 85 -0.04 6.09 18.86
C TYR A 85 1.05 5.26 18.19
N ILE A 86 1.86 5.84 17.30
CA ILE A 86 2.88 5.09 16.57
C ILE A 86 4.11 4.88 17.45
N SER A 87 4.43 3.61 17.72
CA SER A 87 5.63 3.20 18.46
C SER A 87 6.85 3.07 17.58
N SER A 88 6.70 2.25 16.55
CA SER A 88 7.81 1.79 15.74
C SER A 88 7.34 1.45 14.34
N VAL A 89 8.27 1.63 13.40
CA VAL A 89 8.06 1.33 11.99
C VAL A 89 9.09 0.28 11.59
N GLN A 90 8.61 -0.85 11.09
CA GLN A 90 9.43 -1.99 10.65
C GLN A 90 9.07 -2.39 9.23
N ARG A 91 9.99 -3.04 8.50
CA ARG A 91 9.63 -3.69 7.24
C ARG A 91 8.93 -5.02 7.50
N SER A 92 7.85 -5.26 6.77
CA SER A 92 7.14 -6.54 6.78
C SER A 92 7.02 -7.10 5.37
N TYR A 93 7.32 -8.39 5.27
CA TYR A 93 7.14 -9.19 4.06
C TYR A 93 5.89 -10.08 4.15
N ASN A 94 5.00 -9.86 5.12
CA ASN A 94 3.83 -10.72 5.31
C ASN A 94 2.66 -10.29 4.37
N PRO A 95 2.29 -11.11 3.38
CA PRO A 95 1.25 -10.76 2.40
C PRO A 95 -0.18 -10.85 2.98
N LEU A 96 -0.40 -11.62 4.05
CA LEU A 96 -1.72 -12.10 4.46
C LEU A 96 -2.57 -11.11 5.29
N SER A 97 -1.99 -10.06 5.88
CA SER A 97 -2.70 -9.28 6.92
C SER A 97 -3.38 -7.98 6.47
N SER A 98 -3.45 -7.64 5.18
CA SER A 98 -4.19 -6.46 4.71
C SER A 98 -4.32 -6.41 3.17
N PRO A 99 -5.41 -5.84 2.61
CA PRO A 99 -5.50 -5.54 1.18
C PRO A 99 -4.60 -4.35 0.83
N ALA A 100 -3.41 -4.62 0.30
CA ALA A 100 -2.52 -3.61 -0.25
C ALA A 100 -1.86 -4.11 -1.53
N ALA A 101 -1.75 -3.21 -2.51
CA ALA A 101 -1.27 -3.50 -3.86
C ALA A 101 0.23 -3.85 -3.95
N SER A 102 0.95 -3.96 -2.84
CA SER A 102 2.37 -4.31 -2.82
C SER A 102 2.78 -5.19 -1.64
N LEU A 103 3.83 -5.99 -1.87
CA LEU A 103 4.48 -6.90 -0.92
C LEU A 103 5.49 -6.20 -0.01
N LYS A 104 6.02 -5.03 -0.41
CA LYS A 104 6.91 -4.21 0.43
C LYS A 104 6.06 -3.29 1.31
N ARG A 105 5.62 -3.83 2.44
CA ARG A 105 4.77 -3.12 3.43
C ARG A 105 5.62 -2.65 4.60
N LEU A 106 5.43 -1.39 5.00
CA LEU A 106 5.84 -0.92 6.31
C LEU A 106 4.79 -1.37 7.32
N ARG A 107 5.22 -2.10 8.34
CA ARG A 107 4.43 -2.39 9.53
C ARG A 107 4.64 -1.27 10.54
N ILE A 108 3.56 -0.55 10.82
CA ILE A 108 3.50 0.48 11.86
C ILE A 108 2.88 -0.16 13.09
N TYR A 109 3.63 -0.23 14.18
CA TYR A 109 3.13 -0.69 15.48
C TYR A 109 2.42 0.44 16.21
N LEU A 110 1.24 0.12 16.74
CA LEU A 110 0.39 1.05 17.48
C LEU A 110 0.40 0.69 18.97
N ILE A 111 0.48 1.69 19.84
CA ILE A 111 0.38 1.57 21.29
C ILE A 111 -0.79 2.39 21.78
N GLY A 112 -1.42 1.96 22.89
CA GLY A 112 -2.36 2.77 23.65
C GLY A 112 -3.77 2.85 23.03
N GLY A 113 -4.60 1.84 23.28
CA GLY A 113 -6.05 1.90 23.00
C GLY A 113 -6.46 1.77 21.52
N SER A 114 -5.53 1.48 20.62
CA SER A 114 -5.85 1.20 19.21
C SER A 114 -6.54 -0.16 19.06
N VAL A 115 -7.58 -0.22 18.23
CA VAL A 115 -8.31 -1.47 17.89
C VAL A 115 -7.39 -2.51 17.24
N PHE A 116 -6.31 -2.07 16.59
CA PHE A 116 -5.33 -2.90 15.91
C PHE A 116 -3.94 -2.74 16.55
N SER A 117 -3.22 -3.85 16.74
CA SER A 117 -1.86 -3.85 17.28
C SER A 117 -0.80 -3.35 16.28
N TYR A 118 -1.08 -3.49 14.99
CA TYR A 118 -0.23 -2.97 13.92
C TYR A 118 -1.06 -2.69 12.67
N ILE A 119 -0.57 -1.79 11.81
CA ILE A 119 -1.11 -1.61 10.47
C ILE A 119 -0.03 -1.78 9.42
N LEU A 120 -0.43 -2.23 8.24
CA LEU A 120 0.44 -2.41 7.09
C LEU A 120 0.13 -1.34 6.05
N ILE A 121 1.13 -0.55 5.68
CA ILE A 121 1.01 0.48 4.64
C ILE A 121 2.12 0.32 3.60
N SER A 122 1.87 0.74 2.37
CA SER A 122 2.84 0.60 1.26
C SER A 122 2.99 1.91 0.46
N PRO A 123 3.45 3.01 1.08
CA PRO A 123 3.61 4.28 0.37
C PRO A 123 4.67 4.17 -0.73
N VAL A 124 4.38 4.75 -1.91
CA VAL A 124 5.34 4.86 -3.04
C VAL A 124 6.64 5.49 -2.60
N ARG A 125 6.53 6.62 -1.89
CA ARG A 125 7.67 7.38 -1.38
C ARG A 125 7.92 7.02 0.08
N GLU A 126 8.35 5.78 0.31
CA GLU A 126 8.59 5.20 1.64
C GLU A 126 9.52 6.06 2.50
N GLN A 127 10.65 6.50 1.95
CA GLN A 127 11.65 7.28 2.69
C GLN A 127 11.12 8.65 3.10
N GLU A 128 10.47 9.38 2.18
CA GLU A 128 9.81 10.67 2.48
C GLU A 128 8.74 10.50 3.56
N PHE A 129 7.94 9.44 3.45
CA PHE A 129 6.90 9.13 4.43
C PHE A 129 7.48 8.85 5.83
N ILE A 130 8.55 8.05 5.93
CA ILE A 130 9.21 7.77 7.21
C ILE A 130 9.83 9.03 7.81
N GLN A 131 10.50 9.84 6.99
CA GLN A 131 11.10 11.11 7.44
C GLN A 131 10.03 12.06 7.97
N GLU A 132 8.89 12.15 7.29
CA GLU A 132 7.78 12.98 7.73
C GLU A 132 7.17 12.48 9.04
N LEU A 133 6.97 11.16 9.19
CA LEU A 133 6.55 10.59 10.47
C LEU A 133 7.53 10.91 11.60
N LYS A 134 8.83 10.78 11.37
CA LYS A 134 9.86 11.12 12.36
C LYS A 134 9.86 12.61 12.71
N SER A 135 9.59 13.47 11.73
CA SER A 135 9.49 14.92 11.95
C SER A 135 8.30 15.31 12.82
N LEU A 136 7.19 14.58 12.70
CA LEU A 136 5.97 14.80 13.47
C LEU A 136 6.04 14.16 14.86
N ASN A 137 6.71 13.01 14.98
CA ASN A 137 6.95 12.35 16.26
C ASN A 137 8.38 11.78 16.31
N PRO A 138 9.33 12.50 16.95
CA PRO A 138 10.73 12.08 17.01
C PRO A 138 10.96 10.83 17.85
N ASN A 139 9.98 10.41 18.67
CA ASN A 139 10.07 9.23 19.52
C ASN A 139 9.82 7.92 18.76
N ILE A 140 9.43 7.98 17.47
CA ILE A 140 9.19 6.78 16.67
C ILE A 140 10.50 6.02 16.43
N VAL A 141 10.53 4.75 16.83
CA VAL A 141 11.67 3.86 16.55
C VAL A 141 11.59 3.36 15.10
N ILE A 142 12.58 3.73 14.29
CA ILE A 142 12.64 3.32 12.88
C ILE A 142 13.60 2.14 12.74
N ASN A 143 13.06 0.95 12.55
CA ASN A 143 13.81 -0.27 12.27
C ASN A 143 13.64 -0.64 10.79
N VAL A 144 14.04 0.30 9.93
CA VAL A 144 14.06 0.12 8.48
C VAL A 144 15.52 0.26 8.05
N PRO A 145 16.19 -0.80 7.57
CA PRO A 145 17.59 -0.72 7.17
C PRO A 145 17.73 0.34 6.06
N ASP A 146 18.68 1.26 6.27
CA ASP A 146 18.95 2.38 5.36
C ASP A 146 19.39 1.84 4.00
N LYS A 147 18.91 2.45 2.92
CA LYS A 147 19.20 2.01 1.53
C LYS A 147 20.58 2.50 1.07
N LYS A 148 21.60 2.42 1.92
CA LYS A 148 22.96 2.92 1.65
C LYS A 148 23.95 1.78 1.44
N GLY A 149 23.66 0.91 0.47
CA GLY A 149 24.58 -0.14 0.02
C GLY A 149 24.89 -0.02 -1.46
N LEU A 150 26.16 -0.21 -1.85
CA LEU A 150 26.63 -0.18 -3.25
C LEU A 150 25.92 -1.19 -4.18
N TRP A 151 25.25 -2.20 -3.60
CA TRP A 151 24.50 -3.21 -4.34
C TRP A 151 23.03 -2.79 -4.52
N ARG A 152 22.82 -1.84 -5.43
CA ARG A 152 21.50 -1.41 -5.96
C ARG A 152 20.87 -2.48 -6.89
N ILE A 153 21.03 -3.76 -6.56
CA ILE A 153 20.50 -4.90 -7.33
C ILE A 153 19.58 -5.82 -6.49
N GLN A 154 19.45 -5.55 -5.19
CA GLN A 154 18.35 -6.11 -4.38
C GLN A 154 17.10 -5.19 -4.43
N ASP A 155 16.98 -4.38 -5.47
CA ASP A 155 15.80 -3.58 -5.81
C ASP A 155 14.87 -4.36 -6.75
N TRP A 156 14.72 -5.67 -6.56
CA TRP A 156 13.74 -6.42 -7.33
C TRP A 156 12.33 -5.95 -6.94
N ASP A 157 11.78 -5.12 -7.83
CA ASP A 157 10.37 -4.99 -8.21
C ASP A 157 9.97 -6.21 -9.06
N ILE A 158 10.38 -7.42 -8.66
CA ILE A 158 9.72 -8.63 -9.15
C ILE A 158 8.52 -8.83 -8.27
#